data_AF-A0A1H6QMX9-F1
#
_entry.id   AF-A0A1H6QMX9-F1
#
_cell.length_a   1.000
_cell.length_b   1.000
_cell.length_c   1.000
_cell.angle_alpha   90.00
_cell.angle_beta   90.00
_cell.angle_gamma   90.00
#
_symmetry.space_group_name_H-M   'P 1'
#
loop_
_entity.id
_entity.type
_entity.pdbx_description
1 polymer ?
#
loop_
_entity_poly.entity_id
_entity_poly.type
_entity_poly.pdbx_seq_one_letter_code
_entity_poly.pdbx_strand_id
1 'polypeptide(L)' 'MELVRKIIVPTSTTFTLTLPEEMIGKEIEVVASEVKAPRVLTELEKDQRMQAIRAIFKDYRVDLSNFKFNRDEANNYDD' A
#
# COMPACT_ATOMS: atom_id res chain seq x y z
N MET A 1 -10.81 -19.38 7.12
CA MET A 1 -9.86 -19.17 8.23
C MET A 1 -9.76 -17.67 8.43
N GLU A 2 -10.28 -17.14 9.53
CA GLU A 2 -10.14 -15.72 9.83
C GLU A 2 -8.74 -15.44 10.40
N LEU A 3 -8.05 -14.48 9.79
CA LEU A 3 -6.73 -14.02 10.23
C LEU A 3 -6.89 -12.75 11.05
N VAL A 4 -6.71 -12.85 12.36
CA VAL A 4 -6.68 -11.67 13.24
C VAL A 4 -5.26 -11.13 13.26
N ARG A 5 -5.03 -9.97 12.63
CA ARG A 5 -3.75 -9.25 12.67
C ARG A 5 -3.88 -7.95 13.45
N LYS A 6 -3.09 -7.81 14.52
CA LYS A 6 -3.02 -6.59 15.35
C LYS A 6 -1.59 -6.07 15.39
N ILE A 7 -1.38 -4.82 15.00
CA ILE A 7 -0.10 -4.12 15.15
C ILE A 7 -0.18 -3.29 16.43
N ILE A 8 0.79 -3.45 17.32
CA ILE A 8 0.85 -2.79 18.63
C ILE A 8 2.20 -2.11 18.81
N VAL A 9 2.22 -1.04 19.61
CA VAL A 9 3.44 -0.41 20.11
C VAL A 9 3.46 -0.58 21.62
N PRO A 10 4.24 -1.54 22.17
CA PRO A 10 4.31 -1.75 23.62
C PRO A 10 4.94 -0.52 24.30
N THR A 11 4.32 -0.04 25.38
CA THR A 11 4.87 1.03 26.24
C THR A 11 5.52 0.48 27.51
N SER A 12 5.41 -0.84 27.74
CA SER A 12 5.91 -1.58 28.88
C SER A 12 6.60 -2.86 28.43
N THR A 13 7.42 -3.44 29.32
CA THR A 13 8.12 -4.73 29.09
C THR A 13 7.17 -5.92 28.97
N THR A 14 5.94 -5.77 29.46
CA THR A 14 4.91 -6.81 29.44
C THR A 14 3.72 -6.33 28.62
N PHE A 15 3.21 -7.18 27.74
CA PHE A 15 2.00 -6.96 26.95
C PHE A 15 1.05 -8.15 27.10
N THR A 16 -0.21 -7.87 27.43
CA THR A 16 -1.27 -8.90 27.55
C THR A 16 -2.19 -8.83 26.34
N LEU A 17 -2.33 -9.94 25.62
CA LEU A 17 -3.23 -10.07 24.48
C LEU A 17 -4.47 -10.88 24.89
N THR A 18 -5.66 -10.29 24.74
CA THR A 18 -6.91 -11.04 24.84
C THR A 18 -7.20 -11.71 23.50
N LEU A 19 -7.32 -13.04 23.51
CA LEU A 19 -7.69 -13.81 22.32
C LEU A 19 -9.22 -13.81 22.13
N PRO A 20 -9.70 -13.79 20.89
CA PRO A 20 -11.11 -14.04 20.59
C PRO A 20 -11.58 -15.43 21.03
N GLU A 21 -12.87 -15.57 21.33
CA GLU A 21 -13.45 -16.83 21.84
C GLU A 21 -13.25 -18.00 20.87
N GLU A 22 -13.28 -17.73 19.56
CA GLU A 22 -13.09 -18.73 18.51
C GLU A 22 -11.67 -19.32 18.46
N MET A 23 -10.70 -18.75 19.19
CA MET A 23 -9.33 -19.24 19.28
C MET A 23 -9.08 -20.10 20.52
N ILE A 24 -10.04 -20.23 21.43
CA ILE A 24 -9.92 -21.05 22.64
C ILE A 24 -9.78 -22.53 22.26
N GLY A 25 -8.78 -23.22 22.85
CA GLY A 25 -8.52 -24.64 22.63
C GLY A 25 -7.76 -24.98 21.34
N LYS A 26 -7.31 -23.97 20.59
CA LYS A 26 -6.48 -24.14 19.39
C LYS A 26 -5.01 -23.87 19.72
N GLU A 27 -4.11 -24.48 18.95
CA GLU A 27 -2.69 -24.14 18.98
C GLU A 27 -2.47 -22.80 18.27
N ILE A 28 -1.80 -21.87 18.94
CA ILE A 28 -1.59 -20.50 18.47
C ILE A 28 -0.08 -20.21 18.41
N GLU A 29 0.40 -19.79 17.25
CA GLU A 29 1.75 -19.26 17.07
C GLU A 29 1.73 -17.72 17.19
N VAL A 30 2.65 -17.15 17.97
CA VAL A 30 2.81 -15.70 18.11
C VAL A 30 4.19 -15.30 17.60
N VAL A 31 4.22 -14.53 16.51
CA VAL A 31 5.45 -14.02 15.91
C VAL A 31 5.56 -12.52 16.18
N ALA A 32 6.70 -12.08 16.72
CA ALA A 32 7.01 -10.68 16.95
C ALA A 32 8.17 -10.22 16.06
N SER A 33 7.94 -9.15 15.30
CA SER A 33 8.96 -8.51 14.46
C SER A 33 8.74 -7.00 14.49
N GLU A 34 9.83 -6.23 14.40
CA GLU A 34 9.73 -4.79 14.24
C GLU A 34 8.97 -4.48 12.93
N VAL A 35 7.80 -3.85 13.07
CA VAL A 35 7.06 -3.37 11.91
C VAL A 35 7.54 -1.96 11.61
N LYS A 36 8.40 -1.83 10.60
CA LYS A 36 8.66 -0.51 10.01
C LYS A 36 7.36 -0.03 9.40
N ALA A 37 6.76 1.01 10.00
CA ALA A 37 5.59 1.64 9.40
C ALA A 37 5.95 1.98 7.94
N PRO A 38 5.06 1.69 6.96
CA PRO A 38 5.27 2.20 5.62
C PRO A 38 5.43 3.72 5.75
N ARG A 39 6.57 4.24 5.30
CA ARG A 39 6.84 5.69 5.36
C ARG A 39 5.72 6.40 4.61
N VAL A 40 4.86 7.08 5.36
CA VAL A 40 3.85 7.96 4.77
C VAL A 40 4.62 9.17 4.26
N LEU A 41 4.69 9.31 2.94
CA LEU A 41 5.31 10.49 2.33
C LEU A 41 4.48 11.72 2.71
N THR A 42 5.15 12.74 3.20
CA THR A 42 4.60 14.10 3.33
C THR A 42 4.18 14.64 1.96
N GLU A 43 3.33 15.65 1.94
CA GLU A 43 2.93 16.30 0.69
C GLU A 43 4.14 16.87 -0.07
N LEU A 44 5.08 17.48 0.65
CA LEU A 44 6.31 17.99 0.08
C LEU A 44 7.13 16.88 -0.61
N GLU A 45 7.26 15.71 0.00
CA GLU A 45 7.98 14.58 -0.61
C GLU A 45 7.24 14.01 -1.82
N LYS A 46 5.90 14.01 -1.81
CA LYS A 46 5.10 13.60 -2.97
C LYS A 46 5.34 14.55 -4.14
N ASP A 47 5.35 15.85 -3.89
CA ASP A 47 5.59 16.87 -4.90
C ASP A 47 7.01 16.78 -5.48
N GLN A 48 8.01 16.63 -4.62
CA GLN A 48 9.40 16.42 -5.04
C GLN A 48 9.54 15.16 -5.90
N ARG A 49 8.90 14.06 -5.50
CA ARG A 49 8.90 12.81 -6.28
C ARG A 49 8.21 13.00 -7.63
N MET A 50 7.09 13.72 -7.67
CA MET A 50 6.38 14.00 -8.91
C MET A 50 7.21 14.88 -9.85
N GLN A 51 7.91 15.88 -9.32
CA GLN A 51 8.84 16.70 -10.09
C GLN A 51 10.01 15.87 -10.64
N ALA A 52 10.58 14.97 -9.83
CA ALA A 52 11.64 14.06 -10.28
C ALA A 52 11.17 13.15 -11.42
N ILE A 53 9.98 12.54 -11.30
CA ILE A 53 9.37 11.75 -12.38
C ILE A 53 9.19 12.62 -13.63
N ARG A 54 8.63 13.83 -13.47
CA ARG A 54 8.42 14.75 -14.59
C ARG A 54 9.71 15.12 -15.30
N ALA A 55 10.81 15.30 -14.56
CA ALA A 55 12.12 15.64 -15.08
C ALA A 55 12.75 14.46 -15.83
N ILE A 56 12.72 13.25 -15.26
CA ILE A 56 13.25 12.03 -15.88
C ILE A 56 12.59 11.78 -17.23
N PHE A 57 11.26 11.91 -17.29
CA PHE A 57 10.50 11.63 -18.51
C PHE A 57 10.31 12.85 -19.40
N LYS A 58 10.99 13.99 -19.14
CA LYS A 58 10.77 15.23 -19.91
C LYS A 58 11.02 15.04 -21.40
N ASP A 59 12.08 14.31 -21.74
CA ASP A 59 12.54 14.14 -23.13
C ASP A 59 11.87 12.94 -23.83
N TYR A 60 11.09 12.15 -23.10
CA TYR A 60 10.41 10.95 -23.60
C TYR A 60 8.89 11.14 -23.72
N ARG A 61 8.42 12.39 -23.73
CA ARG A 61 6.98 12.68 -23.86
C ARG A 61 6.57 12.75 -25.32
N VAL A 62 5.41 12.16 -25.61
CA VAL A 62 4.70 12.35 -26.87
C VAL A 62 3.68 13.48 -26.69
N ASP A 63 3.52 14.30 -27.73
CA ASP A 63 2.47 15.33 -27.75
C ASP A 63 1.11 14.67 -28.01
N LEU A 64 0.23 14.73 -27.00
CA LEU A 64 -1.12 14.19 -27.03
C LEU A 64 -2.18 15.31 -27.01
N SER A 65 -1.81 16.56 -27.27
CA SER A 65 -2.73 17.71 -27.18
C SER A 65 -3.97 17.56 -28.08
N ASN A 66 -3.82 16.85 -29.20
CA ASN A 66 -4.89 16.57 -30.15
C ASN A 66 -5.44 15.13 -30.04
N PHE A 67 -4.96 14.35 -29.07
CA PHE A 67 -5.40 12.98 -28.87
C PHE A 67 -6.43 12.94 -27.73
N LYS A 68 -7.60 12.39 -28.02
CA LYS A 68 -8.63 12.12 -27.03
C LYS A 68 -8.75 10.61 -26.87
N PHE A 69 -8.29 10.09 -25.74
CA PHE A 69 -8.46 8.67 -25.44
C PHE A 69 -9.95 8.33 -25.37
N ASN A 70 -10.39 7.37 -26.20
CA ASN A 70 -11.74 6.80 -26.17
C ASN A 70 -11.67 5.36 -25.67
N ARG A 71 -12.18 5.12 -24.46
CA ARG A 71 -12.16 3.80 -23.82
C ARG A 71 -12.98 2.76 -24.58
N ASP A 72 -14.06 3.18 -25.25
CA ASP A 72 -14.96 2.27 -25.93
C ASP A 72 -14.36 1.76 -27.25
N GLU A 73 -13.49 2.57 -27.88
CA GLU A 73 -12.69 2.17 -29.05
C GLU A 73 -11.56 1.19 -28.66
N ALA A 74 -10.96 1.37 -27.48
CA ALA A 74 -9.84 0.56 -27.02
C ALA A 74 -10.21 -0.85 -26.53
N ASN A 75 -11.51 -1.17 -26.40
CA ASN A 75 -12.01 -2.46 -25.91
C ASN A 75 -12.85 -3.24 -26.93
N ASN A 76 -12.79 -2.87 -28.23
CA ASN A 76 -13.38 -3.70 -29.27
C ASN A 76 -12.44 -4.89 -29.54
N TYR A 77 -12.76 -6.05 -28.96
CA TYR A 77 -12.07 -7.34 -29.17
C TYR A 77 -12.77 -8.20 -30.24
N ASP A 78 -13.66 -7.62 -31.05
CA ASP A 78 -14.44 -8.33 -32.07
C ASP A 78 -13.72 -8.35 -33.44
N ASP A 79 -12.50 -8.89 -33.46
CA ASP A 79 -11.82 -9.44 -34.65
C ASP A 79 -11.37 -10.89 -34.37
#